data_AF-A0A1I3V0M2-F1
#
_entry.id   AF-A0A1I3V0M2-F1
#
_cell.length_a   1.000
_cell.length_b   1.000
_cell.length_c   1.000
_cell.angle_alpha   90.00
_cell.angle_beta   90.00
_cell.angle_gamma   90.00
#
_symmetry.space_group_name_H-M   'P 1'
#
loop_
_entity.id
_entity.type
_entity.pdbx_description
1 polymer ?
#
loop_
_entity_poly.entity_id
_entity_poly.type
_entity_poly.pdbx_seq_one_letter_code
_entity_poly.pdbx_strand_id
1 'polypeptide(L)'
;MKNIYYKNVWIAFVNIGPLPNHVSTELIDIEVMDDSKYKAVWRNVLIKSELIDGVPNIVALELRELGMEVIFIDSIQNAGTLIEYKELDLDVVGEIESFIDSTFLLKISDQIFPYF
;
A
#
# COMPACT_ATOMS: atom_id res chain seq x y z
N MET A 1 7.89 24.29 -3.99
CA MET A 1 7.30 23.94 -2.67
C MET A 1 6.50 22.62 -2.66
N LYS A 2 6.41 21.85 -3.75
CA LYS A 2 5.69 20.55 -3.77
C LYS A 2 6.34 19.43 -2.93
N ASN A 3 7.67 19.41 -2.81
CA ASN A 3 8.37 18.29 -2.16
C ASN A 3 8.05 18.13 -0.66
N ILE A 4 7.80 19.23 0.07
CA ILE A 4 7.43 19.17 1.50
C ILE A 4 6.06 18.51 1.73
N TYR A 5 5.15 18.60 0.75
CA TYR A 5 3.78 18.10 0.90
C TYR A 5 3.74 16.56 0.92
N TYR A 6 4.62 15.90 0.14
CA TYR A 6 4.67 14.43 0.03
C TYR A 6 5.76 13.79 0.90
N LYS A 7 6.58 14.59 1.60
CA LYS A 7 7.82 14.11 2.26
C LYS A 7 7.60 12.97 3.26
N ASN A 8 6.43 12.94 3.90
CA ASN A 8 6.06 11.97 4.93
C ASN A 8 5.16 10.84 4.39
N VAL A 9 5.03 10.71 3.07
CA VAL A 9 4.29 9.62 2.43
C VAL A 9 5.27 8.63 1.83
N TRP A 10 5.06 7.38 2.21
CA TRP A 10 5.81 6.23 1.73
C TRP A 10 4.88 5.30 0.97
N ILE A 11 5.44 4.62 -0.02
CA ILE A 11 4.75 3.61 -0.81
C ILE A 11 5.49 2.31 -0.57
N ALA A 12 4.79 1.33 0.01
CA ALA A 12 5.31 -0.01 0.19
C ALA A 12 4.66 -0.95 -0.82
N PHE A 13 5.46 -1.67 -1.60
CA PHE A 13 4.97 -2.76 -2.43
C PHE A 13 5.06 -4.07 -1.63
N VAL A 14 3.89 -4.65 -1.34
CA VAL A 14 3.77 -5.73 -0.36
C VAL A 14 3.01 -6.91 -0.93
N ASN A 15 3.41 -8.10 -0.50
CA ASN A 15 2.64 -9.33 -0.68
C ASN A 15 1.86 -9.59 0.61
N ILE A 16 0.54 -9.60 0.51
CA ILE A 16 -0.36 -9.73 1.66
C ILE A 16 -1.26 -10.94 1.47
N GLY A 17 -1.44 -11.73 2.54
CA GLY A 17 -2.35 -12.87 2.61
C GLY A 17 -3.43 -12.65 3.67
N PRO A 18 -4.44 -13.52 3.74
CA PRO A 18 -5.38 -13.48 4.86
C PRO A 18 -4.70 -14.00 6.14
N LEU A 19 -5.11 -13.49 7.30
CA LEU A 19 -4.82 -14.17 8.56
C LEU A 19 -5.54 -15.53 8.63
N PRO A 20 -5.02 -16.49 9.43
CA PRO A 20 -5.71 -17.75 9.67
C PRO A 20 -7.15 -17.52 10.14
N ASN A 21 -8.11 -18.19 9.50
CA ASN A 21 -9.55 -18.08 9.77
C ASN A 21 -10.19 -16.71 9.45
N HIS A 22 -9.50 -15.84 8.71
CA HIS A 22 -10.08 -14.61 8.18
C HIS A 22 -10.46 -14.76 6.71
N VAL A 23 -11.69 -14.37 6.37
CA VAL A 23 -12.17 -14.31 4.99
C VAL A 23 -12.08 -12.86 4.55
N SER A 24 -11.06 -12.53 3.75
CA SER A 24 -10.96 -11.18 3.17
C SER A 24 -11.43 -11.22 1.71
N THR A 25 -12.57 -10.59 1.45
CA THR A 25 -13.11 -10.44 0.10
C THR A 25 -12.26 -9.50 -0.76
N GLU A 26 -11.44 -8.65 -0.14
CA GLU A 26 -10.52 -7.72 -0.80
C GLU A 26 -9.30 -8.42 -1.44
N LEU A 27 -9.05 -9.66 -1.02
CA LEU A 27 -7.99 -10.53 -1.57
C LEU A 27 -8.52 -11.48 -2.65
N ILE A 28 -9.82 -11.43 -2.98
CA ILE A 28 -10.40 -12.29 -4.01
C ILE A 28 -9.99 -11.76 -5.38
N ASP A 29 -9.15 -12.53 -6.06
CA ASP A 29 -8.88 -12.35 -7.48
C ASP A 29 -10.06 -12.94 -8.27
N ILE A 30 -10.90 -12.08 -8.85
CA ILE A 30 -12.19 -12.44 -9.47
C ILE A 30 -12.00 -13.42 -10.66
N GLU A 31 -10.79 -13.50 -11.21
CA GLU A 31 -10.45 -14.43 -12.30
C GLU A 31 -10.38 -15.90 -11.87
N VAL A 32 -10.40 -16.22 -10.57
CA VAL A 32 -10.27 -17.60 -10.07
C VAL A 32 -11.48 -17.99 -9.21
N MET A 33 -12.52 -18.55 -9.84
CA MET A 33 -13.67 -19.19 -9.18
C MET A 33 -13.26 -20.51 -8.48
N ASP A 34 -12.46 -20.42 -7.42
CA ASP A 34 -12.19 -21.54 -6.51
C ASP A 34 -12.13 -20.98 -5.08
N ASP A 35 -13.24 -21.11 -4.35
CA ASP A 35 -13.45 -20.61 -2.97
C ASP A 35 -12.42 -21.14 -1.95
N SER A 36 -11.50 -22.02 -2.37
CA SER A 36 -10.45 -22.63 -1.56
C SER A 36 -9.11 -21.88 -1.56
N LYS A 37 -8.99 -20.75 -2.28
CA LYS A 37 -7.69 -20.08 -2.52
C LYS A 37 -7.75 -18.57 -2.23
N TYR A 38 -7.77 -18.20 -0.96
CA TYR A 38 -7.26 -16.89 -0.54
C TYR A 38 -5.75 -16.87 -0.78
N LYS A 39 -5.34 -16.54 -1.99
CA LYS A 39 -3.93 -16.44 -2.34
C LYS A 39 -3.42 -15.08 -1.89
N ALA A 40 -2.16 -15.07 -1.49
CA ALA A 40 -1.47 -13.82 -1.27
C ALA A 40 -1.50 -12.97 -2.55
N VAL A 41 -1.74 -11.67 -2.40
CA VAL A 41 -1.80 -10.72 -3.51
C VAL A 41 -0.75 -9.65 -3.31
N TRP A 42 -0.26 -9.12 -4.42
CA TRP A 42 0.62 -7.96 -4.42
C TRP A 42 -0.22 -6.68 -4.43
N ARG A 43 0.13 -5.73 -3.56
CA ARG A 43 -0.52 -4.43 -3.45
C ARG A 43 0.50 -3.34 -3.14
N ASN A 44 0.20 -2.15 -3.61
CA ASN A 44 0.80 -0.96 -3.04
C ASN A 44 0.02 -0.51 -1.82
N VAL A 45 0.77 -0.05 -0.84
CA VAL A 45 0.23 0.52 0.38
C VAL A 45 0.85 1.89 0.54
N LEU A 46 0.01 2.90 0.72
CA LEU A 46 0.41 4.27 1.05
C LEU A 46 0.47 4.39 2.58
N ILE A 47 1.56 4.95 3.09
CA ILE A 47 1.83 5.06 4.53
C ILE A 47 2.23 6.48 4.88
N LYS A 48 1.64 7.03 5.94
CA LYS A 48 2.11 8.27 6.57
C LYS A 48 3.11 7.95 7.66
N SER A 49 4.35 8.39 7.49
CA SER A 49 5.39 8.29 8.52
C SER A 49 6.44 9.38 8.34
N GLU A 50 6.89 9.95 9.46
CA GLU A 50 8.00 10.91 9.45
C GLU A 50 9.34 10.24 9.12
N LEU A 51 9.49 8.95 9.43
CA LEU A 51 10.73 8.18 9.27
C LEU A 51 10.45 6.85 8.58
N ILE A 52 11.35 6.43 7.68
CA ILE A 52 11.24 5.15 6.98
C ILE A 52 11.24 3.96 7.94
N ASP A 53 11.99 4.05 9.05
CA ASP A 53 12.12 2.99 10.05
C ASP A 53 10.77 2.59 10.70
N GLY A 54 9.81 3.52 10.73
CA GLY A 54 8.46 3.26 11.23
C GLY A 54 7.56 2.54 10.23
N VAL A 55 7.87 2.61 8.93
CA VAL A 55 6.99 2.15 7.86
C VAL A 55 6.70 0.65 7.94
N PRO A 56 7.70 -0.26 8.08
CA PRO A 56 7.41 -1.70 8.16
C PRO A 56 6.47 -2.07 9.32
N ASN A 57 6.60 -1.37 10.46
CA ASN A 57 5.77 -1.61 11.64
C ASN A 57 4.33 -1.15 11.41
N ILE A 58 4.13 0.04 10.81
CA ILE A 58 2.80 0.54 10.47
C ILE A 58 2.12 -0.42 9.49
N VAL A 59 2.83 -0.82 8.42
CA VAL A 59 2.32 -1.76 7.42
C VAL A 59 1.89 -3.07 8.08
N ALA A 60 2.73 -3.66 8.91
CA ALA A 60 2.42 -4.93 9.56
C ALA A 60 1.25 -4.83 10.56
N LEU A 61 1.16 -3.74 11.33
CA LEU A 61 0.12 -3.56 12.34
C LEU A 61 -1.25 -3.27 11.69
N GLU A 62 -1.32 -2.26 10.84
CA GLU A 62 -2.60 -1.81 10.25
C GLU A 62 -3.20 -2.89 9.33
N LEU A 63 -2.38 -3.57 8.52
CA LEU A 63 -2.88 -4.66 7.68
C LEU A 63 -3.37 -5.85 8.52
N ARG A 64 -2.74 -6.10 9.67
CA ARG A 64 -3.20 -7.12 10.62
C ARG A 64 -4.54 -6.77 11.24
N GLU A 65 -4.79 -5.50 11.55
CA GLU A 65 -6.11 -5.04 12.01
C GLU A 65 -7.20 -5.24 10.96
N LEU A 66 -6.84 -5.16 9.68
CA LEU A 66 -7.71 -5.48 8.54
C LEU A 66 -7.81 -6.99 8.24
N GLY A 67 -7.28 -7.84 9.11
CA GLY A 67 -7.38 -9.29 8.94
C GLY A 67 -6.38 -9.89 7.94
N MET A 68 -5.33 -9.15 7.58
CA MET A 68 -4.32 -9.56 6.61
C MET A 68 -2.95 -9.75 7.26
N GLU A 69 -2.14 -10.64 6.70
CA GLU A 69 -0.72 -10.78 7.07
C GLU A 69 0.18 -10.29 5.95
N VAL A 70 1.24 -9.58 6.33
CA VAL A 70 2.32 -9.22 5.41
C VAL A 70 3.24 -10.41 5.30
N ILE A 71 3.25 -11.05 4.14
CA ILE A 71 4.14 -12.17 3.83
C ILE A 71 5.52 -11.64 3.46
N PHE A 72 5.54 -10.56 2.66
CA PHE A 72 6.77 -9.96 2.18
C PHE A 72 6.58 -8.48 1.84
N ILE A 73 7.63 -7.68 2.06
CA ILE A 73 7.73 -6.29 1.60
C ILE A 73 8.87 -6.27 0.57
N ASP A 74 8.52 -5.98 -0.68
CA ASP A 74 9.49 -5.93 -1.78
C ASP A 74 10.27 -4.63 -1.79
N SER A 75 9.58 -3.51 -1.62
CA SER A 75 10.20 -2.20 -1.59
C SER A 75 9.42 -1.19 -0.77
N ILE A 76 10.12 -0.17 -0.29
CA ILE A 76 9.55 1.02 0.36
C ILE A 76 10.22 2.23 -0.29
N GLN A 77 9.42 3.13 -0.85
CA GLN A 77 9.90 4.28 -1.61
C GLN A 77 9.20 5.56 -1.14
N ASN A 78 9.88 6.70 -1.23
CA ASN A 78 9.29 7.98 -0.85
C ASN A 78 8.43 8.53 -2.00
N ALA A 79 7.16 8.84 -1.72
CA ALA A 79 6.25 9.35 -2.74
C ALA A 79 6.72 10.66 -3.36
N GLY A 80 7.29 11.57 -2.55
CA GLY A 80 7.82 12.85 -3.03
C GLY A 80 8.92 12.67 -4.06
N THR A 81 9.82 11.71 -3.86
CA THR A 81 10.87 11.35 -4.82
C THR A 81 10.28 10.82 -6.13
N LEU A 82 9.34 9.87 -6.05
CA LEU A 82 8.73 9.28 -7.25
C LEU A 82 7.96 10.33 -8.08
N ILE A 83 7.28 11.26 -7.42
CA ILE A 83 6.58 12.38 -8.09
C ILE A 83 7.58 13.34 -8.75
N GLU A 84 8.70 13.65 -8.07
CA GLU A 84 9.74 14.54 -8.61
C GLU A 84 10.34 13.99 -9.91
N TYR A 85 10.57 12.68 -9.97
CA TYR A 85 11.12 12.00 -11.13
C TYR A 85 10.06 11.50 -12.15
N LYS A 86 8.78 11.82 -11.93
CA LYS A 86 7.65 11.42 -12.79
C LYS A 86 7.54 9.90 -12.98
N GLU A 87 7.77 9.15 -11.91
CA GLU A 87 7.66 7.69 -11.89
C GLU A 87 6.24 7.21 -11.55
N LEU A 88 5.30 8.13 -11.34
CA LEU A 88 3.89 7.86 -11.04
C LEU A 88 2.98 8.57 -12.03
N ASP A 89 1.91 7.88 -12.44
CA ASP A 89 0.85 8.47 -13.24
C ASP A 89 0.01 9.46 -12.44
N LEU A 90 -0.66 10.38 -13.14
CA LEU A 90 -1.44 11.46 -12.52
C LEU A 90 -2.56 10.95 -11.61
N ASP A 91 -3.16 9.81 -11.94
CA ASP A 91 -4.22 9.21 -11.12
C ASP A 91 -3.67 8.73 -9.76
N VAL A 92 -2.47 8.13 -9.74
CA VAL A 92 -1.78 7.75 -8.50
C VAL A 92 -1.42 8.98 -7.68
N VAL A 93 -0.96 10.06 -8.34
CA VAL A 93 -0.69 11.32 -7.65
C VAL A 93 -1.96 11.88 -6.99
N GLY A 94 -3.09 11.87 -7.69
CA GLY A 94 -4.38 12.29 -7.14
C GLY A 94 -4.82 11.43 -5.95
N GLU A 95 -4.57 10.12 -6.01
CA GLU A 95 -4.81 9.21 -4.89
C GLU A 95 -3.95 9.57 -3.67
N ILE A 96 -2.66 9.82 -3.87
CA ILE A 96 -1.72 10.22 -2.81
C ILE A 96 -2.16 11.54 -2.17
N GLU A 97 -2.57 12.54 -2.97
CA GLU A 97 -3.08 13.81 -2.46
C GLU A 97 -4.34 13.61 -1.59
N SER A 98 -5.30 12.82 -2.07
CA SER A 98 -6.48 12.46 -1.29
C SER A 98 -6.12 11.70 0.00
N PHE A 99 -5.13 10.80 -0.06
CA PHE A 99 -4.64 10.08 1.10
C PHE A 99 -3.98 11.01 2.12
N ILE A 100 -3.17 11.97 1.70
CA ILE A 100 -2.51 12.96 2.57
C ILE A 100 -3.53 13.70 3.43
N ASP A 101 -4.62 14.17 2.81
CA ASP A 101 -5.65 14.96 3.48
C ASP A 101 -6.58 14.11 4.37
N SER A 102 -6.51 12.78 4.28
CA SER A 102 -7.29 11.88 5.14
C SER A 102 -6.74 11.77 6.57
N THR A 103 -7.51 11.18 7.47
CA THR A 103 -7.06 10.88 8.85
C THR A 103 -6.36 9.53 8.99
N PHE A 104 -6.36 8.70 7.94
CA PHE A 104 -5.79 7.36 7.98
C PHE A 104 -4.26 7.40 7.92
N LEU A 105 -3.60 6.48 8.62
CA LEU A 105 -2.15 6.27 8.58
C LEU A 105 -1.70 5.37 7.43
N LEU A 106 -2.61 4.51 6.97
CA LEU A 106 -2.38 3.54 5.91
C LEU A 106 -3.58 3.49 4.95
N LYS A 107 -3.29 3.32 3.66
CA LYS A 107 -4.29 3.02 2.63
C LYS A 107 -3.73 1.94 1.70
N ILE A 108 -4.49 0.89 1.45
CA ILE A 108 -4.22 -0.03 0.33
C ILE A 108 -4.64 0.69 -0.95
N SER A 109 -3.71 0.86 -1.89
CA SER A 109 -4.01 1.55 -3.13
C SER A 109 -4.92 0.71 -4.02
N ASP A 110 -5.82 1.39 -4.71
CA ASP A 110 -6.66 0.81 -5.76
C ASP A 110 -5.84 0.46 -7.02
N GLN A 111 -4.57 0.88 -7.09
CA GLN A 111 -3.66 0.67 -8.20
C GLN A 111 -2.40 -0.11 -7.80
N ILE A 112 -1.88 -0.91 -8.73
CA ILE A 112 -0.56 -1.55 -8.63
C ILE A 112 0.40 -0.76 -9.53
N PHE A 113 1.54 -0.37 -8.98
CA PHE A 113 2.54 0.53 -9.58
C PHE A 113 3.90 0.40 -8.87
N PRO A 114 5.02 0.81 -9.48
CA PRO A 114 5.16 1.25 -10.87
C PRO A 114 4.85 0.10 -11.84
N TYR A 115 4.07 0.38 -12.89
CA TYR A 115 4.01 -0.48 -14.06
C TYR A 115 5.32 -0.28 -14.81
N PHE A 116 6.22 -1.27 -14.77
CA PHE A 116 7.37 -1.34 -15.68
C PHE A 116 6.93 -1.89 -17.04
#